data_AF-R6K1D7-F1
#
_entry.id   AF-R6K1D7-F1
#
_cell.length_a   1.000
_cell.length_b   1.000
_cell.length_c   1.000
_cell.angle_alpha   90.00
_cell.angle_beta   90.00
_cell.angle_gamma   90.00
#
_symmetry.space_group_name_H-M   'P 1'
#
loop_
_entity.id
_entity.type
_entity.pdbx_description
1 polymer ?
#
loop_
_entity_poly.entity_id
_entity_poly.type
_entity_poly.pdbx_seq_one_letter_code
_entity_poly.pdbx_strand_id
1 'polypeptide(L)'
;MVDERILCIANEYGYDAQSRQCIEEMAELTQAINKFWRKQLRCGKVSLEGAGFRNEEYQNLVEEIADVEIMLEQMKVFMDCEDAVTEVVEEKLKRQIDRITKGKA
;
A
#
# COMPACT_ATOMS: atom_id res chain seq x y z
N MET A 1 -18.56 3.28 0.24
CA MET A 1 -19.12 3.51 -1.11
C MET A 1 -17.96 3.55 -2.06
N VAL A 2 -17.93 2.66 -3.05
CA VAL A 2 -16.80 2.53 -3.99
C VAL A 2 -16.70 3.78 -4.86
N ASP A 3 -15.48 4.25 -5.12
CA ASP A 3 -15.22 5.39 -6.02
C ASP A 3 -15.63 5.03 -7.46
N GLU A 4 -16.47 5.87 -8.08
CA GLU A 4 -17.00 5.63 -9.44
C GLU A 4 -15.89 5.56 -10.51
N ARG A 5 -14.76 6.25 -10.28
CA ARG A 5 -13.61 6.21 -11.20
C ARG A 5 -12.93 4.85 -11.17
N ILE A 6 -12.80 4.25 -9.98
CA ILE A 6 -12.26 2.89 -9.80
C ILE A 6 -13.15 1.88 -10.52
N LEU A 7 -14.48 2.00 -10.38
CA LEU A 7 -15.44 1.15 -11.10
C LEU A 7 -15.30 1.29 -12.62
N CYS A 8 -15.16 2.51 -13.13
CA CYS A 8 -14.98 2.77 -14.56
C CYS A 8 -13.73 2.06 -15.11
N ILE A 9 -12.59 2.21 -14.43
CA ILE A 9 -11.31 1.61 -14.83
C ILE A 9 -11.40 0.07 -14.76
N ALA A 10 -11.93 -0.48 -13.66
CA ALA A 10 -12.05 -1.91 -13.47
C ALA A 10 -12.93 -2.57 -14.55
N ASN A 11 -14.05 -1.92 -14.91
CA ASN A 11 -14.95 -2.42 -15.94
C ASN A 11 -14.36 -2.35 -17.35
N GLU A 12 -13.58 -1.31 -17.66
CA GLU A 12 -12.95 -1.14 -18.97
C GLU A 12 -11.84 -2.19 -19.22
N TYR A 13 -10.95 -2.38 -18.25
CA TYR A 13 -9.77 -3.24 -18.44
C TYR A 13 -9.97 -4.70 -17.99
N GLY A 14 -10.89 -4.94 -17.06
CA GLY A 14 -11.20 -6.26 -16.54
C GLY A 14 -10.15 -6.87 -15.63
N TYR A 15 -10.52 -7.97 -14.98
CA TYR A 15 -9.73 -8.59 -13.91
C TYR A 15 -8.35 -9.09 -14.37
N ASP A 16 -8.27 -9.76 -15.52
CA ASP A 16 -7.03 -10.45 -15.90
C ASP A 16 -5.88 -9.44 -16.10
N ALA A 17 -6.14 -8.34 -16.82
CA ALA A 17 -5.17 -7.26 -17.00
C ALA A 17 -4.85 -6.54 -15.68
N GLN A 18 -5.88 -6.12 -14.93
CA GLN A 18 -5.69 -5.35 -13.70
C GLN A 18 -5.03 -6.16 -12.58
N SER A 19 -5.23 -7.49 -12.53
CA SER A 19 -4.53 -8.35 -11.57
C SER A 19 -3.02 -8.43 -11.85
N ARG A 20 -2.62 -8.35 -13.12
CA ARG A 20 -1.20 -8.28 -13.52
C ARG A 20 -0.62 -6.91 -13.22
N GLN A 21 -1.36 -5.85 -13.51
CA GLN A 21 -0.97 -4.48 -13.13
C GLN A 21 -0.76 -4.38 -11.62
N CYS A 22 -1.69 -4.91 -10.82
CA CYS A 22 -1.54 -4.96 -9.36
C CYS A 22 -0.24 -5.63 -8.90
N ILE A 23 0.18 -6.71 -9.56
CA ILE A 23 1.46 -7.37 -9.27
C ILE A 23 2.64 -6.47 -9.63
N GLU A 24 2.57 -5.75 -10.74
CA GLU A 24 3.59 -4.81 -11.20
C GLU A 24 3.75 -3.65 -10.21
N GLU A 25 2.66 -2.97 -9.84
CA GLU A 25 2.68 -1.86 -8.87
C GLU A 25 3.22 -2.30 -7.50
N MET A 26 2.86 -3.51 -7.03
CA MET A 26 3.42 -4.07 -5.79
C MET A 26 4.93 -4.30 -5.89
N ALA A 27 5.43 -4.68 -7.07
CA ALA A 27 6.86 -4.84 -7.31
C ALA A 27 7.59 -3.50 -7.38
N GLU A 28 6.98 -2.48 -7.98
CA GLU A 28 7.51 -1.12 -8.06
C GLU A 28 7.54 -0.46 -6.67
N LEU A 29 6.47 -0.58 -5.88
CA LEU A 29 6.45 -0.18 -4.47
C LEU A 29 7.55 -0.85 -3.66
N THR A 30 7.76 -2.16 -3.85
CA THR A 30 8.86 -2.89 -3.19
C THR A 30 10.22 -2.27 -3.54
N GLN A 31 10.44 -1.91 -4.81
CA GLN A 31 11.66 -1.25 -5.24
C GLN A 31 11.80 0.16 -4.66
N ALA A 32 10.73 0.95 -4.64
CA ALA A 32 10.72 2.32 -4.11
C ALA A 32 11.04 2.35 -2.61
N ILE A 33 10.42 1.47 -1.82
CA ILE A 33 10.72 1.30 -0.39
C ILE A 33 12.23 1.02 -0.20
N ASN A 34 12.80 0.10 -0.99
CA ASN A 34 14.21 -0.24 -0.88
C ASN A 34 15.14 0.89 -1.35
N LYS A 35 14.77 1.64 -2.40
CA LYS A 35 15.53 2.83 -2.84
C LYS A 35 15.53 3.90 -1.75
N PHE A 36 14.38 4.19 -1.13
CA PHE A 36 14.27 5.14 -0.01
C PHE A 36 15.12 4.70 1.19
N TRP A 37 15.02 3.43 1.60
CA TRP A 37 15.83 2.90 2.71
C TRP A 37 17.34 2.98 2.46
N ARG A 38 17.80 2.62 1.26
CA ARG A 38 19.23 2.69 0.91
C ARG A 38 19.75 4.12 0.86
N LYS A 39 19.00 5.04 0.24
CA LYS A 39 19.48 6.39 -0.04
C LYS A 39 19.20 7.36 1.11
N GLN A 40 17.95 7.43 1.59
CA GLN A 40 17.53 8.40 2.60
C GLN A 40 17.84 7.93 4.01
N LEU A 41 17.64 6.64 4.31
CA LEU A 41 18.00 6.06 5.60
C LEU A 41 19.45 5.56 5.66
N ARG A 42 20.22 5.70 4.57
CA ARG A 42 21.62 5.26 4.44
C ARG A 42 21.84 3.83 4.94
N CYS A 43 20.96 2.92 4.53
CA CYS A 43 20.92 1.53 4.99
C CYS A 43 20.78 1.41 6.52
N GLY A 44 19.89 2.22 7.11
CA GLY A 44 19.60 2.23 8.55
C GLY A 44 20.56 3.06 9.43
N LYS A 45 21.53 3.77 8.83
CA LYS A 45 22.43 4.67 9.58
C LYS A 45 21.78 6.01 9.95
N VAL A 46 20.65 6.33 9.34
CA VAL A 46 19.86 7.55 9.58
C VAL A 46 18.45 7.12 9.98
N SER A 47 17.92 7.71 11.06
CA SER A 47 16.52 7.47 11.49
C SER A 47 15.54 8.13 10.52
N LEU A 48 14.28 7.72 10.57
CA LEU A 48 13.23 8.32 9.74
C LEU A 48 13.06 9.82 10.02
N GLU A 49 13.19 10.27 11.29
CA GLU A 49 13.12 11.70 11.65
C GLU A 49 14.30 12.50 11.09
N GLY A 50 15.46 11.86 10.93
CA GLY A 50 16.65 12.45 10.31
C GLY A 50 16.67 12.36 8.79
N ALA A 51 15.68 11.70 8.18
CA ALA A 51 15.58 11.53 6.74
C ALA A 51 15.00 12.80 6.09
N GLY A 52 15.48 13.10 4.87
CA GLY A 52 14.82 14.11 4.03
C GLY A 52 13.57 13.53 3.37
N PHE A 53 12.50 14.32 3.29
CA PHE A 53 11.25 13.97 2.57
C PHE A 53 10.98 14.89 1.38
N ARG A 54 11.98 15.65 0.93
CA ARG A 54 11.91 16.52 -0.25
C ARG A 54 12.92 16.07 -1.29
N ASN A 55 12.92 14.79 -1.61
CA ASN A 55 13.77 14.15 -2.62
C ASN A 55 12.94 13.26 -3.54
N GLU A 56 13.55 12.91 -4.68
CA GLU A 56 12.96 12.06 -5.71
C GLU A 56 12.55 10.69 -5.17
N GLU A 57 13.35 10.06 -4.30
CA GLU A 57 13.01 8.74 -3.76
C GLU A 57 11.74 8.75 -2.91
N TYR A 58 11.51 9.82 -2.16
CA TYR A 58 10.28 9.98 -1.40
C TYR A 58 9.08 10.24 -2.32
N GLN A 59 9.24 11.08 -3.35
CA GLN A 59 8.15 11.33 -4.31
C GLN A 59 7.77 10.05 -5.06
N ASN A 60 8.76 9.30 -5.56
CA ASN A 60 8.53 8.00 -6.18
C ASN A 60 7.86 7.05 -5.18
N LEU A 61 8.30 6.99 -3.92
CA LEU A 61 7.64 6.14 -2.92
C LEU A 61 6.17 6.50 -2.70
N VAL A 62 5.83 7.79 -2.69
CA VAL A 62 4.44 8.25 -2.57
C VAL A 62 3.61 7.84 -3.78
N GLU A 63 4.18 7.95 -4.99
CA GLU A 63 3.53 7.53 -6.24
C GLU A 63 3.21 6.03 -6.22
N GLU A 64 4.19 5.17 -5.96
CA GLU A 64 3.95 3.72 -5.94
C GLU A 64 2.98 3.28 -4.82
N ILE A 65 2.93 4.02 -3.71
CA ILE A 65 1.92 3.76 -2.66
C ILE A 65 0.53 4.03 -3.22
N ALA A 66 0.35 5.17 -3.90
CA ALA A 66 -0.94 5.54 -4.48
C ALA A 66 -1.36 4.56 -5.59
N ASP A 67 -0.43 4.12 -6.43
CA ASP A 67 -0.71 3.17 -7.49
C ASP A 67 -1.15 1.81 -6.92
N VAL A 68 -0.45 1.30 -5.90
CA VAL A 68 -0.88 0.09 -5.18
C VAL A 68 -2.23 0.28 -4.49
N GLU A 69 -2.51 1.43 -3.87
CA GLU A 69 -3.83 1.70 -3.27
C GLU A 69 -4.95 1.62 -4.33
N ILE A 70 -4.76 2.25 -5.49
CA ILE A 70 -5.72 2.19 -6.61
C ILE A 70 -5.91 0.75 -7.09
N MET A 71 -4.84 -0.03 -7.21
CA MET A 71 -4.91 -1.43 -7.61
C MET A 71 -5.64 -2.30 -6.59
N LEU A 72 -5.42 -2.08 -5.29
CA LEU A 72 -6.12 -2.79 -4.23
C LEU A 72 -7.62 -2.48 -4.24
N GLU A 73 -8.02 -1.23 -4.46
CA GLU A 73 -9.43 -0.86 -4.61
C GLU A 73 -10.09 -1.58 -5.79
N GLN A 74 -9.42 -1.65 -6.94
CA GLN A 74 -9.91 -2.45 -8.07
C GLN A 74 -10.01 -3.94 -7.74
N MET A 75 -9.05 -4.52 -7.01
CA MET A 75 -9.13 -5.92 -6.59
C MET A 75 -10.33 -6.20 -5.68
N LYS A 76 -10.65 -5.28 -4.76
CA LYS A 76 -11.84 -5.40 -3.91
C LYS A 76 -13.13 -5.32 -4.72
N VAL A 77 -13.19 -4.47 -5.75
CA VAL A 77 -14.31 -4.40 -6.70
C VAL A 77 -14.51 -5.73 -7.42
N PHE A 78 -13.46 -6.30 -8.02
CA PHE A 78 -13.59 -7.55 -8.78
C PHE A 78 -14.03 -8.74 -7.91
N MET A 79 -13.68 -8.73 -6.63
CA MET A 79 -13.99 -9.81 -5.69
C MET A 79 -15.26 -9.56 -4.87
N ASP A 80 -15.88 -8.38 -5.01
CA ASP A 80 -17.00 -7.91 -4.18
C ASP A 80 -16.73 -8.11 -2.67
N CYS A 81 -15.55 -7.68 -2.21
CA CYS A 81 -15.03 -8.05 -0.89
C CYS A 81 -14.64 -6.89 0.02
N GLU A 82 -15.07 -5.66 -0.28
CA GLU A 82 -14.76 -4.45 0.52
C GLU A 82 -15.08 -4.63 2.00
N ASP A 83 -16.30 -5.09 2.31
CA ASP A 83 -16.77 -5.25 3.69
C ASP A 83 -15.96 -6.35 4.40
N ALA A 84 -15.73 -7.48 3.73
CA ALA A 84 -14.94 -8.58 4.28
C ALA A 84 -13.48 -8.17 4.55
N VAL A 85 -12.87 -7.39 3.66
CA VAL A 85 -11.52 -6.85 3.87
C VAL A 85 -11.50 -5.89 5.05
N THR A 86 -12.49 -5.01 5.17
CA THR A 86 -12.61 -4.06 6.28
C THR A 86 -12.71 -4.78 7.63
N GLU A 87 -13.55 -5.80 7.74
CA GLU A 87 -13.66 -6.63 8.95
C GLU A 87 -12.33 -7.28 9.34
N VAL A 88 -11.63 -7.86 8.36
CA VAL A 88 -10.32 -8.49 8.57
C VAL A 88 -9.25 -7.46 8.98
N VAL A 89 -9.29 -6.24 8.42
CA VAL A 89 -8.39 -5.14 8.81
C VAL A 89 -8.61 -4.77 10.27
N GLU A 90 -9.86 -4.55 10.69
CA GLU A 90 -10.20 -4.21 12.08
C GLU A 90 -9.74 -5.29 13.06
N GLU A 91 -9.99 -6.56 12.77
CA GLU A 91 -9.53 -7.68 13.61
C GLU A 91 -7.99 -7.68 13.73
N LYS A 92 -7.29 -7.51 12.61
CA LYS A 92 -5.82 -7.49 12.58
C LYS A 92 -5.26 -6.31 13.36
N LEU A 93 -5.80 -5.11 13.18
CA LEU A 93 -5.37 -3.90 13.88
C LEU A 93 -5.60 -4.05 15.38
N LYS A 94 -6.80 -4.45 15.81
CA LYS A 94 -7.11 -4.73 17.22
C LYS A 94 -6.11 -5.71 17.83
N ARG A 95 -5.81 -6.80 17.12
CA ARG A 95 -4.82 -7.80 17.59
C ARG A 95 -3.42 -7.22 17.75
N GLN A 96 -2.96 -6.33 16.86
CA GLN A 96 -1.65 -5.69 17.00
C GLN A 96 -1.62 -4.71 18.19
N ILE A 97 -2.67 -3.92 18.37
CA ILE A 97 -2.79 -3.00 19.52
C ILE A 97 -2.82 -3.77 20.84
N ASP A 98 -3.57 -4.88 20.90
CA ASP A 98 -3.60 -5.76 22.07
C ASP A 98 -2.21 -6.30 22.43
N ARG A 99 -1.39 -6.69 21.43
CA ARG A 99 -0.01 -7.16 21.67
C ARG A 99 0.87 -6.05 22.23
N ILE A 100 0.74 -4.82 21.70
CA ILE A 100 1.52 -3.66 22.14
C ILE A 100 1.14 -3.26 23.58
N THR A 101 -0.14 -3.35 23.94
CA THR A 101 -0.63 -2.95 25.26
C THR A 101 -0.40 -4.03 26.33
N LYS A 102 -0.65 -5.30 26.02
CA LYS A 102 -0.46 -6.43 26.95
C LYS A 102 1.01 -6.83 27.14
N GLY A 103 1.86 -6.63 26.13
CA GLY A 103 3.31 -6.86 26.23
C GLY A 103 4.08 -5.77 26.98
N LYS A 104 3.40 -4.70 27.42
CA LYS A 104 3.95 -3.62 28.26
C LYS A 104 3.51 -3.70 29.73
N ALA A 105 2.81 -4.77 30.12
CA ALA A 105 2.36 -5.04 31.49
C ALA A 105 3.34 -5.97 32.22
#